data_AF-A0A535PBI3-F1
#
_entry.id   AF-A0A535PBI3-F1
#
_cell.length_a   1.000
_cell.length_b   1.000
_cell.length_c   1.000
_cell.angle_alpha   90.00
_cell.angle_beta   90.00
_cell.angle_gamma   90.00
#
_symmetry.space_group_name_H-M   'P 1'
#
loop_
_entity.id
_entity.type
_entity.pdbx_description
1 polymer ?
#
loop_
_entity_poly.entity_id
_entity_poly.type
_entity_poly.pdbx_seq_one_letter_code
_entity_poly.pdbx_strand_id
1 'polypeptide(L)' 'GVAESSLDRVIALSYRLLGLVSFLTAGPDEVRAWPIPAESTAVDAAAAIHTDLARGFIRAEVVAYDDLLA' A
#
# COMPACT_ATOMS: atom_id res chain seq x y z
N GLY A 1 -16.97 21.04 -16.35
CA GLY A 1 -17.45 19.83 -15.67
C GLY A 1 -16.52 19.50 -14.52
N VAL A 2 -16.96 18.70 -13.54
CA VAL A 2 -16.11 18.27 -12.42
C VAL A 2 -15.25 17.08 -12.89
N ALA A 3 -13.94 17.14 -12.67
CA ALA A 3 -12.98 16.16 -13.17
C ALA A 3 -12.86 14.88 -12.31
N GLU A 4 -13.29 14.92 -11.04
CA GLU A 4 -13.24 13.82 -10.09
C GLU A 4 -14.48 13.81 -9.19
N SER A 5 -14.90 12.64 -8.71
CA SER A 5 -16.00 12.53 -7.74
C SER A 5 -15.65 13.20 -6.42
N SER A 6 -16.60 13.95 -5.84
CA SER A 6 -16.44 14.50 -4.49
C SER A 6 -16.22 13.41 -3.43
N LEU A 7 -16.75 12.20 -3.65
CA LEU A 7 -16.56 11.06 -2.76
C LEU A 7 -15.09 10.63 -2.74
N ASP A 8 -14.48 10.46 -3.92
CA ASP A 8 -13.08 10.03 -4.07
C ASP A 8 -12.14 11.01 -3.40
N ARG A 9 -12.43 12.31 -3.55
CA ARG A 9 -11.68 13.37 -2.87
C ARG A 9 -11.77 13.28 -1.35
N VAL A 10 -12.94 12.96 -0.79
CA VAL A 10 -13.13 12.78 0.66
C VAL A 10 -12.39 11.53 1.15
N ILE A 11 -12.45 10.43 0.40
CA ILE A 11 -11.71 9.20 0.72
C ILE A 11 -10.20 9.49 0.76
N ALA A 12 -9.66 10.11 -0.29
CA ALA A 12 -8.24 10.44 -0.39
C ALA A 12 -7.78 11.40 0.73
N LEU A 13 -8.60 12.41 1.07
CA LEU A 13 -8.31 13.31 2.18
C LEU A 13 -8.33 12.59 3.53
N SER A 14 -9.28 11.69 3.75
CA SER A 14 -9.37 10.90 4.99
C SER A 14 -8.17 9.97 5.13
N TYR A 15 -7.72 9.37 4.03
CA TYR A 15 -6.55 8.49 3.99
C TYR A 15 -5.27 9.26 4.35
N ARG A 16 -5.08 10.44 3.76
CA ARG A 16 -3.97 11.35 4.12
C ARG A 16 -4.06 11.86 5.56
N LEU A 17 -5.26 12.18 6.03
CA LEU A 17 -5.48 12.65 7.41
C LEU A 17 -5.07 11.58 8.44
N LEU A 18 -5.33 10.31 8.14
CA LEU A 18 -4.90 9.18 8.97
C LEU A 18 -3.41 8.85 8.81
N GLY A 19 -2.68 9.54 7.92
CA GLY A 19 -1.28 9.29 7.64
C GLY A 19 -1.02 7.93 7.00
N LEU A 20 -1.98 7.40 6.25
CA LEU A 20 -1.87 6.09 5.60
C LEU A 20 -1.27 6.21 4.20
N VAL A 21 -0.49 5.19 3.82
CA VAL A 21 -0.03 4.92 2.47
C VAL A 21 -0.42 3.50 2.07
N SER A 22 -0.41 3.19 0.77
CA SER A 22 -0.61 1.82 0.28
C SER A 22 0.65 1.31 -0.40
N PHE A 23 1.03 0.06 -0.10
CA PHE A 23 1.88 -0.72 -0.98
C PHE A 23 1.04 -1.76 -1.72
N LEU A 24 1.58 -2.28 -2.83
CA LEU A 24 0.87 -3.24 -3.68
C LEU A 24 1.54 -4.60 -3.62
N THR A 25 0.72 -5.65 -3.60
CA THR A 25 1.12 -6.98 -4.06
C THR A 25 0.49 -7.22 -5.41
N ALA A 26 1.27 -7.66 -6.39
CA ALA A 26 0.80 -7.91 -7.75
C ALA A 26 1.29 -9.27 -8.26
N GLY A 27 0.37 -10.09 -8.74
CA GLY A 27 0.62 -11.37 -9.37
C GLY A 27 -0.50 -11.72 -10.36
N PRO A 28 -0.37 -12.85 -11.08
CA PRO A 28 -1.37 -13.26 -12.08
C PRO A 28 -2.75 -13.55 -11.48
N ASP A 29 -2.79 -14.00 -10.22
CA ASP A 29 -4.02 -14.39 -9.54
C ASP A 29 -4.68 -13.21 -8.79
N GLU A 30 -3.88 -12.31 -8.22
CA GLU A 30 -4.36 -11.22 -7.38
C GLU A 30 -3.47 -9.98 -7.48
N VAL A 31 -4.13 -8.82 -7.52
CA VAL A 31 -3.53 -7.51 -7.29
C VAL A 31 -4.26 -6.85 -6.14
N ARG A 32 -3.52 -6.42 -5.11
CA ARG A 32 -4.10 -5.88 -3.89
C ARG A 32 -3.30 -4.71 -3.32
N ALA A 33 -4.03 -3.71 -2.83
CA ALA A 33 -3.49 -2.59 -2.06
C ALA A 33 -3.61 -2.86 -0.55
N TRP A 34 -2.54 -2.60 0.18
CA TRP A 34 -2.45 -2.81 1.62
C TRP A 34 -2.23 -1.48 2.35
N PRO A 35 -3.21 -0.99 3.14
CA PRO A 35 -3.05 0.22 3.93
C PRO A 35 -2.06 0.01 5.08
N ILE A 36 -1.05 0.87 5.18
CA ILE A 36 -0.11 0.92 6.31
C ILE A 36 0.15 2.39 6.70
N PRO A 37 0.52 2.68 7.96
CA PRO A 37 1.01 4.00 8.33
C PRO A 37 2.20 4.42 7.46
N ALA A 38 2.31 5.70 7.11
CA ALA A 38 3.50 6.26 6.49
C ALA A 38 4.75 5.96 7.34
N GLU A 39 5.91 5.82 6.70
CA GLU A 39 7.18 5.44 7.34
C GLU A 39 7.23 4.03 7.96
N SER A 40 6.21 3.20 7.72
CA SER A 40 6.23 1.79 8.13
C SER A 40 7.39 1.04 7.46
N THR A 41 8.03 0.14 8.20
CA THR A 41 9.13 -0.68 7.68
C THR A 41 8.61 -1.81 6.79
N ALA A 42 9.52 -2.46 6.04
CA ALA A 42 9.16 -3.65 5.27
C ALA A 42 8.64 -4.80 6.14
N VAL A 43 9.06 -4.89 7.40
CA VAL A 43 8.57 -5.88 8.37
C VAL A 43 7.12 -5.57 8.78
N ASP A 44 6.81 -4.30 9.00
CA ASP A 44 5.44 -3.85 9.33
C ASP A 44 4.49 -4.09 8.14
N ALA A 45 4.95 -3.80 6.92
CA ALA A 45 4.22 -4.10 5.70
C ALA A 45 3.95 -5.61 5.54
N ALA A 46 4.93 -6.46 5.84
CA ALA A 46 4.75 -7.90 5.85
C ALA A 46 3.73 -8.37 6.91
N ALA A 47 3.73 -7.73 8.09
CA ALA A 47 2.76 -8.01 9.16
C ALA A 47 1.32 -7.72 8.73
N ALA A 48 1.11 -6.69 7.89
CA ALA A 48 -0.20 -6.34 7.34
C ALA A 48 -0.77 -7.45 6.43
N ILE A 49 0.10 -8.22 5.75
CA ILE A 49 -0.28 -9.39 4.97
C ILE A 49 -0.53 -10.60 5.90
N HIS A 50 0.45 -10.90 6.77
CA HIS A 50 0.33 -11.97 7.77
C HIS A 50 1.40 -11.84 8.86
N THR A 51 1.06 -12.13 10.11
CA THR A 51 2.00 -12.00 11.26
C THR A 51 3.20 -12.96 11.18
N ASP A 52 3.04 -14.12 10.54
CA ASP A 52 4.14 -15.07 10.32
C ASP A 52 5.21 -14.52 9.37
N LEU A 53 4.82 -13.70 8.38
CA LEU A 53 5.77 -13.08 7.46
C LEU A 53 6.65 -12.07 8.19
N ALA A 54 6.09 -11.31 9.14
CA ALA A 54 6.87 -10.41 9.98
C ALA A 54 7.83 -11.18 10.90
N ARG A 55 7.38 -12.30 11.50
CA ARG A 55 8.22 -13.12 12.37
C ARG A 55 9.38 -13.77 11.61
N GLY A 56 9.13 -14.24 10.39
CA GLY A 56 10.11 -14.88 9.52
C GLY A 56 10.75 -13.95 8.50
N PHE A 57 10.64 -12.63 8.68
CA PHE A 57 11.08 -11.67 7.67
C PHE A 57 12.59 -11.79 7.42
N ILE A 58 12.97 -11.96 6.15
CA ILE A 58 14.37 -11.97 5.71
C ILE A 58 14.65 -10.76 4.81
N ARG A 59 13.82 -10.57 3.78
CA ARG A 59 13.91 -9.46 2.83
C ARG A 59 12.57 -9.24 2.13
N ALA A 60 12.42 -8.07 1.52
CA ALA A 60 11.35 -7.77 0.57
C ALA A 60 11.95 -7.44 -0.80
N GLU A 61 11.31 -7.92 -1.86
CA GLU A 61 11.56 -7.44 -3.23
C GLU A 61 10.59 -6.30 -3.49
N VAL A 62 11.13 -5.13 -3.82
CA VAL A 62 10.35 -3.90 -3.96
C VAL A 62 10.70 -3.25 -5.29
N VAL A 63 9.66 -2.80 -5.99
CA VAL A 63 9.77 -1.99 -7.21
C VAL A 63 9.00 -0.70 -6.94
N ALA A 64 9.59 0.44 -7.28
CA ALA A 64 8.86 1.71 -7.19
C ALA A 64 7.69 1.71 -8.17
N TYR A 65 6.55 2.30 -7.79
CA TYR A 65 5.36 2.26 -8.64
C TYR A 65 5.59 2.89 -10.03
N ASP A 66 6.34 4.00 -10.07
CA ASP A 66 6.67 4.67 -11.33
C ASP A 66 7.56 3.78 -12.23
N ASP A 67 8.48 3.01 -11.64
CA ASP A 67 9.32 2.05 -12.38
C ASP A 67 8.54 0.81 -12.84
N LEU A 68 7.48 0.42 -12.12
CA LEU A 68 6.61 -0.70 -12.49
C LEU A 68 5.72 -0.37 -13.70
N LEU A 69 5.34 0.90 -13.86
CA LEU A 69 4.51 1.37 -14.97
C LEU A 69 5.31 1.80 -16.21
N ALA A 70 6.61 2.04 -16.06
CA ALA A 70 7.51 2.46 -17.14
C ALA A 70 7.73 1.36 -18.19
#